data_AF-A0A3P7M568-F1
#
_entry.id   AF-A0A3P7M568-F1
#
_cell.length_a   1.000
_cell.length_b   1.000
_cell.length_c   1.000
_cell.angle_alpha   90.00
_cell.angle_beta   90.00
_cell.angle_gamma   90.00
#
_symmetry.space_group_name_H-M   'P 1'
#
loop_
_entity.id
_entity.type
_entity.pdbx_description
1 polymer ?
#
loop_
_entity_poly.entity_id
_entity_poly.type
_entity_poly.pdbx_seq_one_letter_code
_entity_poly.pdbx_strand_id
1 'polypeptide(L)'
;MFVNNLFYSAVLITFPFVSRAPAAGPYLYAIWTVLMFICIGGNFVLLPFGISSAFGHKYFATIYGIVFAAFTPGSIIGGVIVSVVTLEENTMGIFVGCGCIIFVGE
;
A
#
# COMPACT_ATOMS: atom_id res chain seq x y z
N MET A 1 -11.55 2.55 -6.28
CA MET A 1 -10.51 1.77 -5.58
C MET A 1 -9.56 1.15 -6.57
N PHE A 2 -10.06 0.37 -7.52
CA PHE A 2 -9.29 -0.27 -8.60
C PHE A 2 -8.14 0.56 -9.19
N VAL A 3 -8.47 1.68 -9.82
CA VAL A 3 -7.46 2.54 -10.46
C VAL A 3 -6.39 3.03 -9.48
N ASN A 4 -6.75 3.31 -8.23
CA ASN A 4 -5.82 3.80 -7.20
C ASN A 4 -4.85 2.69 -6.74
N ASN A 5 -5.35 1.47 -6.58
CA ASN A 5 -4.55 0.30 -6.19
C ASN A 5 -3.63 -0.16 -7.32
N LEU A 6 -4.10 -0.14 -8.58
CA LEU A 6 -3.26 -0.41 -9.74
C LEU A 6 -2.11 0.58 -9.87
N PHE A 7 -2.40 1.88 -9.68
CA PHE A 7 -1.37 2.92 -9.69
C PHE A 7 -0.38 2.72 -8.54
N TYR A 8 -0.88 2.45 -7.33
CA TYR A 8 -0.05 2.17 -6.16
C TYR A 8 0.86 0.94 -6.35
N SER A 9 0.35 -0.13 -6.96
CA SER A 9 1.12 -1.34 -7.28
C SER A 9 2.26 -1.04 -8.26
N ALA A 10 1.98 -0.30 -9.34
CA ALA A 10 3.00 0.09 -10.31
C ALA A 10 4.11 0.96 -9.68
N VAL A 11 3.73 1.89 -8.80
CA VAL A 11 4.68 2.73 -8.05
C VAL A 11 5.52 1.89 -7.08
N LEU A 12 4.94 0.88 -6.42
CA LEU A 12 5.67 -0.05 -5.54
C LEU A 12 6.69 -0.91 -6.28
N ILE A 13 6.30 -1.47 -7.42
CA ILE A 13 7.17 -2.33 -8.23
C ILE A 13 8.35 -1.51 -8.78
N THR A 14 8.12 -0.25 -9.17
CA THR A 14 9.17 0.61 -9.74
C THR A 14 10.07 1.28 -8.70
N PHE A 15 9.61 1.39 -7.44
CA PHE A 15 10.36 1.98 -6.32
C PHE A 15 11.79 1.43 -6.10
N PRO A 16 12.03 0.11 -6.04
CA PRO A 16 13.38 -0.43 -5.81
C PRO A 16 14.35 -0.18 -6.98
N PHE A 17 13.86 0.19 -8.16
CA PHE A 17 14.71 0.54 -9.30
C PHE A 17 15.14 2.01 -9.26
N VAL A 18 14.30 2.87 -8.68
CA VAL A 18 14.57 4.30 -8.49
C VAL A 18 15.71 4.54 -7.50
N SER A 19 15.81 3.73 -6.44
CA SER A 19 16.87 3.87 -5.43
C SER A 19 18.28 3.50 -5.93
N ARG A 20 18.39 2.86 -7.10
CA ARG A 20 19.68 2.46 -7.71
C ARG A 20 20.24 3.48 -8.72
N ALA A 21 19.54 4.58 -8.99
CA ALA A 21 19.99 5.58 -9.98
C ALA A 21 21.10 6.50 -9.41
N PRO A 22 22.29 6.58 -10.02
CA PRO A 22 23.35 7.48 -9.57
C PRO A 22 22.95 8.95 -9.82
N ALA A 23 23.25 9.82 -8.85
CA ALA A 23 22.99 11.28 -8.80
C ALA A 23 21.52 11.76 -8.66
N ALA A 24 20.54 11.13 -9.32
CA ALA A 24 19.13 11.56 -9.24
C ALA A 24 18.28 10.79 -8.21
N GLY A 25 18.85 9.73 -7.61
CA GLY A 25 18.20 8.83 -6.64
C GLY A 25 17.39 9.51 -5.51
N PRO A 26 17.90 10.52 -4.78
CA PRO A 26 17.16 11.10 -3.64
C PRO A 26 15.92 11.89 -4.08
N TYR A 27 15.97 12.58 -5.22
CA TYR A 27 14.84 13.34 -5.74
C TYR A 27 13.75 12.43 -6.28
N LEU A 28 14.11 11.39 -7.05
CA LEU A 28 13.13 10.40 -7.50
C LEU A 28 12.56 9.61 -6.32
N TYR A 29 13.36 9.28 -5.31
CA TYR A 29 12.87 8.64 -4.09
C TYR A 29 11.79 9.49 -3.41
N ALA A 30 12.03 10.79 -3.25
CA ALA A 30 11.04 11.70 -2.67
C ALA A 30 9.74 11.75 -3.49
N ILE A 31 9.84 11.87 -4.81
CA ILE A 31 8.67 11.90 -5.70
C ILE A 31 7.84 10.62 -5.60
N TRP A 32 8.49 9.45 -5.64
CA TRP A 32 7.79 8.17 -5.53
C TRP A 32 7.15 7.99 -4.15
N THR A 33 7.84 8.40 -3.09
CA THR A 33 7.31 8.33 -1.72
C THR A 33 6.07 9.21 -1.58
N VAL A 34 6.10 10.44 -2.12
CA VAL A 34 4.92 11.34 -2.14
C VAL A 34 3.77 10.70 -2.91
N LEU A 35 4.02 10.10 -4.08
CA LEU A 35 3.00 9.38 -4.85
C LEU A 35 2.39 8.23 -4.04
N MET A 36 3.20 7.45 -3.33
CA MET A 36 2.71 6.38 -2.46
C MET A 36 1.79 6.92 -1.35
N PHE A 37 2.18 7.99 -0.66
CA PHE A 37 1.37 8.60 0.39
C PHE A 37 0.06 9.17 -0.15
N ILE A 38 0.06 9.76 -1.35
CA ILE A 38 -1.18 10.23 -2.01
C ILE A 38 -2.13 9.05 -2.27
N CYS A 39 -1.62 7.93 -2.79
CA CYS A 39 -2.44 6.73 -3.02
C CYS A 39 -2.99 6.13 -1.72
N ILE A 40 -2.20 6.10 -0.65
CA ILE A 40 -2.64 5.65 0.68
C ILE A 40 -3.75 6.59 1.20
N GLY A 41 -3.56 7.91 1.10
CA GLY A 41 -4.58 8.89 1.45
C GLY A 41 -5.86 8.74 0.62
N GLY A 42 -5.72 8.50 -0.68
CA GLY A 42 -6.83 8.21 -1.58
C GLY A 42 -7.63 6.98 -1.15
N ASN A 43 -6.95 5.89 -0.75
CA ASN A 43 -7.61 4.70 -0.22
C ASN A 43 -8.38 5.00 1.07
N PHE A 44 -7.85 5.82 1.97
CA PHE A 44 -8.54 6.25 3.19
C PHE A 44 -9.83 7.04 2.94
N VAL A 45 -9.93 7.75 1.81
CA VAL A 45 -11.15 8.49 1.42
C VAL A 45 -12.11 7.61 0.62
N LEU A 46 -11.59 6.75 -0.25
CA LEU A 46 -12.39 5.87 -1.10
C LEU A 46 -13.03 4.71 -0.33
N LEU A 47 -12.37 4.19 0.70
CA LEU A 47 -12.86 3.09 1.55
C LEU A 47 -14.17 3.43 2.29
N PRO A 48 -14.29 4.56 3.02
CA PRO A 48 -15.56 4.96 3.63
C PRO A 48 -16.64 5.24 2.59
N PHE A 49 -16.28 5.82 1.44
CA PHE A 49 -17.23 6.05 0.35
C PHE A 49 -17.79 4.74 -0.23
N GLY A 50 -16.93 3.75 -0.47
CA GLY A 50 -17.33 2.42 -0.94
C GLY A 50 -18.21 1.69 0.06
N ILE A 51 -17.89 1.73 1.35
CA ILE A 51 -18.69 1.12 2.41
C ILE A 51 -20.06 1.79 2.52
N SER A 52 -20.11 3.12 2.44
CA SER A 52 -21.35 3.89 2.48
C SER A 52 -22.28 3.55 1.30
N SER A 53 -21.70 3.36 0.10
CA SER A 53 -22.44 2.93 -1.09
C SER A 53 -22.95 1.50 -1.00
N ALA A 54 -22.14 0.57 -0.48
CA ALA A 54 -22.49 -0.86 -0.45
C ALA A 54 -23.42 -1.26 0.70
N PHE A 55 -23.23 -0.70 1.91
CA PHE A 55 -23.95 -1.10 3.12
C PHE A 55 -24.92 -0.02 3.64
N GLY A 56 -24.90 1.18 3.04
CA GLY A 56 -25.68 2.32 3.50
C GLY A 56 -25.13 2.97 4.77
N HIS A 57 -25.83 4.00 5.27
CA HIS A 57 -25.38 4.79 6.43
C HIS A 57 -25.76 4.17 7.78
N LYS A 58 -26.61 3.14 7.80
CA LYS A 58 -27.04 2.48 9.04
C LYS A 58 -25.92 1.57 9.54
N TYR A 59 -25.37 1.86 10.72
CA TYR A 59 -24.18 1.19 11.30
C TYR A 59 -22.86 1.41 10.55
N PHE A 60 -22.75 2.51 9.79
CA PHE A 60 -21.55 2.84 9.00
C PHE A 60 -20.25 2.82 9.82
N ALA A 61 -20.24 3.44 11.00
CA ALA A 61 -19.05 3.50 11.86
C ALA A 61 -18.58 2.09 12.31
N THR A 62 -19.52 1.19 12.62
CA THR A 62 -19.21 -0.18 13.03
C THR A 62 -18.65 -0.99 11.86
N ILE A 63 -19.28 -0.92 10.67
CA ILE A 63 -18.82 -1.64 9.48
C ILE A 63 -17.44 -1.13 9.04
N TYR A 64 -17.26 0.20 9.00
CA TYR A 64 -15.97 0.81 8.73
C TYR A 64 -14.89 0.38 9.73
N GLY A 65 -15.22 0.36 11.02
CA GLY A 65 -14.31 -0.11 12.07
C GLY A 65 -13.89 -1.56 11.90
N ILE A 66 -14.81 -2.45 11.50
CA ILE A 66 -14.50 -3.87 11.23
C ILE A 66 -13.58 -4.01 10.01
N VAL A 67 -13.87 -3.30 8.91
CA VAL A 67 -13.01 -3.30 7.72
C VAL A 67 -11.63 -2.76 8.05
N PHE A 68 -11.55 -1.71 8.86
CA PHE A 68 -10.28 -1.16 9.31
C PHE A 68 -9.52 -2.12 10.25
N ALA A 69 -10.22 -2.87 11.10
CA ALA A 69 -9.60 -3.88 11.96
C ALA A 69 -8.94 -5.02 11.17
N ALA A 70 -9.37 -5.29 9.93
CA ALA A 70 -8.71 -6.25 9.04
C ALA A 70 -7.26 -5.83 8.67
N PHE A 71 -6.90 -4.54 8.80
CA PHE A 71 -5.50 -4.10 8.65
C PHE A 71 -4.58 -4.61 9.77
N THR A 72 -5.11 -4.90 10.95
CA THR A 72 -4.33 -5.36 12.10
C THR A 72 -3.61 -6.67 11.84
N PRO A 73 -4.28 -7.78 11.43
CA PRO A 73 -3.57 -9.02 11.13
C PRO A 73 -2.59 -8.87 9.96
N GLY A 74 -2.92 -8.08 8.93
CA GLY A 74 -2.01 -7.79 7.82
C GLY A 74 -0.73 -7.08 8.27
N SER A 75 -0.85 -6.09 9.16
CA SER A 75 0.28 -5.37 9.75
C SER A 75 1.16 -6.28 10.62
N ILE A 76 0.55 -7.19 11.38
CA ILE A 76 1.28 -8.15 12.21
C ILE A 76 2.08 -9.11 11.33
N ILE A 77 1.47 -9.69 10.29
CA ILE A 77 2.14 -10.59 9.35
C ILE A 77 3.28 -9.85 8.63
N GLY A 78 3.04 -8.63 8.16
CA GLY A 78 4.08 -7.79 7.54
C GLY A 78 5.25 -7.50 8.48
N GLY A 79 4.97 -7.17 9.75
CA GLY A 79 5.99 -6.95 10.77
C GLY A 79 6.83 -8.19 11.06
N VAL A 80 6.21 -9.36 11.10
CA VAL A 80 6.92 -10.65 11.26
C VAL A 80 7.78 -10.97 10.05
N ILE A 81 7.30 -10.73 8.83
CA ILE A 81 8.09 -10.95 7.61
C ILE A 81 9.31 -10.03 7.60
N VAL A 82 9.15 -8.76 7.97
CA VAL A 82 10.25 -7.79 8.05
C VAL A 82 11.25 -8.13 9.17
N SER A 83 10.81 -8.78 10.26
CA SER A 83 11.72 -9.17 11.34
C SER A 83 12.57 -10.40 11.01
N VAL A 84 12.11 -11.28 10.11
CA VAL A 84 12.85 -12.47 9.68
C VAL A 84 13.68 -12.26 8.41
N VAL A 85 13.34 -11.27 7.58
CA VAL A 85 14.07 -10.95 6.35
C VAL A 85 15.06 -9.81 6.60
N THR A 86 16.35 -10.05 6.34
CA THR A 86 17.36 -8.99 6.35
C THR A 86 17.04 -7.94 5.29
N LEU A 87 16.56 -6.77 5.75
CA LEU A 87 16.08 -5.66 4.91
C LEU A 87 17.10 -5.17 3.89
N GLU A 88 18.39 -5.33 4.17
CA GLU A 88 19.50 -4.77 3.39
C GLU A 88 19.78 -5.54 2.10
N GLU A 89 19.52 -6.85 2.06
CA GLU A 89 19.83 -7.69 0.89
C GLU A 89 18.61 -7.96 0.02
N ASN A 90 17.40 -7.91 0.58
CA ASN A 90 16.18 -8.33 -0.11
C ASN A 90 15.08 -7.25 -0.24
N THR A 91 15.46 -5.98 -0.12
CA THR A 91 14.53 -4.82 -0.23
C THR A 91 13.68 -4.91 -1.50
N MET A 92 14.29 -5.26 -2.63
CA MET A 92 13.60 -5.40 -3.91
C MET A 92 12.51 -6.48 -3.91
N GLY A 93 12.78 -7.64 -3.30
CA GLY A 93 11.81 -8.73 -3.21
C GLY A 93 10.59 -8.36 -2.37
N ILE A 94 10.79 -7.56 -1.31
CA ILE A 94 9.70 -7.09 -0.45
C ILE A 94 8.81 -6.10 -1.21
N PHE A 95 9.38 -5.10 -1.88
CA PHE A 95 8.59 -4.11 -2.63
C PHE A 95 7.85 -4.73 -3.83
N VAL A 96 8.49 -5.64 -4.57
CA VAL A 96 7.84 -6.35 -5.68
C VAL A 96 6.76 -7.30 -5.16
N GLY A 97 7.05 -8.06 -4.10
CA GLY A 97 6.08 -8.98 -3.48
C GLY A 97 4.83 -8.26 -2.98
N CYS A 98 4.99 -7.15 -2.26
CA CYS A 98 3.88 -6.31 -1.83
C CYS A 98 3.08 -5.77 -3.02
N GLY A 99 3.76 -5.29 -4.08
CA GLY A 99 3.11 -4.84 -5.32
C GLY A 99 2.28 -5.95 -5.99
N CYS A 100 2.79 -7.18 -6.04
CA CYS A 100 2.08 -8.34 -6.58
C CYS A 100 0.86 -8.73 -5.74
N ILE A 101 0.95 -8.71 -4.41
CA ILE A 101 -0.19 -9.00 -3.53
C ILE A 101 -1.32 -7.98 -3.76
N ILE A 102 -0.97 -6.70 -3.92
CA ILE A 102 -1.93 -5.64 -4.21
C ILE A 102 -2.56 -5.82 -5.59
N PHE A 103 -1.81 -6.31 -6.57
CA PHE A 103 -2.31 -6.58 -7.92
C PHE A 103 -3.24 -7.80 -8.00
N VAL A 104 -2.97 -8.84 -7.20
CA VAL A 104 -3.78 -10.07 -7.15
C VAL A 104 -5.00 -9.94 -6.23
N GLY A 105 -4.92 -9.05 -5.22
CA GLY A 105 -5.98 -8.82 -4.23
C GLY A 105 -7.11 -7.89 -4.67
N GLU A 106 -7.11 -7.43 -5.93
CA GLU A 106 -8.22 -6.71 -6.56
C GLU A 106 -9.11 -7.63 -7.41
#